data_AF-A0A2V8SQM5-F1
#
_entry.id   AF-A0A2V8SQM5-F1
#
_cell.length_a   1.000
_cell.length_b   1.000
_cell.length_c   1.000
_cell.angle_alpha   90.00
_cell.angle_beta   90.00
_cell.angle_gamma   90.00
#
_symmetry.space_group_name_H-M   'P 1'
#
loop_
_entity.id
_entity.type
_entity.pdbx_description
1 polymer ?
#
loop_
_entity_poly.entity_id
_entity_poly.type
_entity_poly.pdbx_seq_one_letter_code
_entity_poly.pdbx_strand_id
1 'polypeptide(L)'
;GRGYVFTVDYGDEAAALFGAPHRRAGTLRALRGHEFVEDVLQNPGGQDLTTTVNWTQVISSGEAAGLRTVALERLDSFLLSAGLLEQLERESAHAASEADVTRLRLDAREMILPGGMASHFQVLVQKKI
;
A
#
# COMPACT_ATOMS: atom_id res chain seq x y z
N GLY A 1 -7.18 6.52 -24.75
CA GLY A 1 -6.51 7.56 -23.95
C GLY A 1 -5.19 7.01 -23.46
N ARG A 2 -4.16 7.85 -23.35
CA ARG A 2 -2.82 7.50 -22.84
C ARG A 2 -2.68 7.95 -21.40
N GLY A 3 -2.03 7.14 -20.56
CA GLY A 3 -1.82 7.51 -19.17
C GLY A 3 -1.29 6.37 -18.31
N TYR A 4 -1.23 6.63 -17.01
CA TYR A 4 -0.77 5.68 -15.99
C TYR A 4 -1.85 5.46 -14.94
N VAL A 5 -1.86 4.28 -14.36
CA VAL A 5 -2.65 3.91 -13.19
C VAL A 5 -1.67 3.47 -12.11
N PHE A 6 -1.79 4.09 -10.94
CA PHE A 6 -1.05 3.74 -9.74
C PHE A 6 -2.04 3.15 -8.75
N THR A 7 -1.84 1.90 -8.36
CA THR A 7 -2.62 1.23 -7.34
C THR A 7 -1.72 1.01 -6.13
N VAL A 8 -2.15 1.51 -4.97
CA VAL A 8 -1.37 1.47 -3.72
C VAL A 8 -2.19 0.77 -2.66
N ASP A 9 -1.73 -0.39 -2.21
CA ASP A 9 -2.41 -1.19 -1.19
C ASP A 9 -1.45 -2.22 -0.57
N TYR A 10 -1.90 -2.97 0.42
CA TYR A 10 -1.19 -4.12 0.94
C TYR A 10 -1.70 -5.41 0.28
N GLY A 11 -0.78 -6.13 -0.33
CA GLY A 11 -1.09 -7.31 -1.12
C GLY A 11 0.03 -8.34 -1.13
N ASP A 12 -0.20 -9.40 -1.87
CA ASP A 12 0.78 -10.43 -2.12
C ASP A 12 0.45 -11.14 -3.45
N GLU A 13 1.41 -11.86 -4.00
CA GLU A 13 1.17 -12.64 -5.22
C GLU A 13 0.38 -13.91 -4.91
N ALA A 14 -0.38 -14.41 -5.90
CA ALA A 14 -1.24 -15.58 -5.74
C ALA A 14 -0.50 -16.80 -5.16
N ALA A 15 0.75 -17.04 -5.59
CA ALA A 15 1.55 -18.16 -5.10
C ALA A 15 1.81 -18.06 -3.58
N ALA A 16 2.06 -16.86 -3.07
CA ALA A 16 2.29 -16.62 -1.65
C ALA A 16 0.97 -16.55 -0.84
N LEU A 17 -0.10 -16.02 -1.42
CA LEU A 17 -1.44 -16.04 -0.81
C LEU A 17 -1.95 -17.46 -0.58
N PHE A 18 -1.88 -18.30 -1.62
CA PHE A 18 -2.45 -19.65 -1.59
C PHE A 18 -1.48 -20.72 -1.08
N GLY A 19 -0.17 -20.49 -1.20
CA GLY A 19 0.86 -21.43 -0.76
C GLY A 19 1.19 -21.38 0.72
N ALA A 20 0.78 -20.32 1.44
CA ALA A 20 1.10 -20.10 2.84
C ALA A 20 0.28 -21.03 3.78
N PRO A 21 0.92 -21.99 4.49
CA PRO A 21 0.20 -22.94 5.36
C PRO A 21 -0.55 -22.29 6.52
N HIS A 22 -0.14 -21.08 6.90
CA HIS A 22 -0.73 -20.29 7.98
C HIS A 22 -1.94 -19.45 7.51
N ARG A 23 -2.22 -19.35 6.20
CA ARG A 23 -3.34 -18.56 5.65
C ARG A 23 -4.57 -19.43 5.32
N ARG A 24 -4.82 -20.51 6.08
CA ARG A 24 -5.97 -21.41 5.83
C ARG A 24 -7.33 -20.73 5.98
N ALA A 25 -7.42 -19.70 6.81
CA ALA A 25 -8.63 -18.88 6.98
C ALA A 25 -8.72 -17.75 5.93
N GLY A 26 -7.80 -17.68 4.97
CA GLY A 26 -7.69 -16.59 4.02
C GLY A 26 -7.14 -15.31 4.65
N THR A 27 -7.49 -14.17 4.06
CA THR A 27 -6.97 -12.85 4.43
C THR A 27 -8.05 -11.83 4.79
N LEU A 28 -9.31 -12.25 4.83
CA LEU A 28 -10.44 -11.40 5.26
C LEU A 28 -10.27 -11.02 6.73
N ARG A 29 -10.41 -9.74 7.04
CA ARG A 29 -10.26 -9.18 8.39
C ARG A 29 -11.34 -8.15 8.64
N ALA A 30 -11.74 -8.01 9.89
CA ALA A 30 -12.54 -6.89 10.34
C ALA A 30 -11.71 -5.95 11.20
N LEU A 31 -11.92 -4.64 11.03
CA LEU A 31 -11.33 -3.60 11.87
C LEU A 31 -12.43 -2.77 12.53
N ARG A 32 -12.28 -2.54 13.85
CA ARG A 32 -13.15 -1.66 14.63
C ARG A 32 -12.31 -0.96 15.69
N GLY A 33 -12.36 0.37 15.72
CA GLY A 33 -11.60 1.15 16.70
C GLY A 33 -10.07 0.97 16.62
N HIS A 34 -9.53 0.76 15.41
CA HIS A 34 -8.11 0.43 15.15
C HIS A 34 -7.64 -0.93 15.69
N GLU A 35 -8.55 -1.84 16.02
CA GLU A 35 -8.24 -3.20 16.45
C GLU A 35 -8.81 -4.24 15.49
N PHE A 36 -8.12 -5.37 15.37
CA PHE A 36 -8.61 -6.52 14.62
C PHE A 36 -9.74 -7.21 15.39
N VAL A 37 -10.81 -7.54 14.67
CA VAL A 37 -11.94 -8.31 15.18
C VAL A 37 -11.97 -9.64 14.43
N GLU A 38 -12.09 -10.74 15.17
CA GLU A 38 -12.12 -12.09 14.58
C GLU A 38 -13.42 -12.36 13.83
N ASP A 39 -14.57 -11.97 14.41
CA ASP A 39 -15.88 -12.18 13.79
C ASP A 39 -16.23 -11.04 12.83
N VAL A 40 -16.09 -11.35 11.54
CA VAL A 40 -16.34 -10.43 10.43
C VAL A 40 -17.82 -10.08 10.24
N LEU A 41 -18.74 -10.83 10.85
CA LEU A 41 -20.20 -10.60 10.75
C LEU A 41 -20.80 -10.00 12.02
N GLN A 42 -19.99 -9.77 13.06
CA GLN A 42 -20.45 -9.33 14.38
C GLN A 42 -21.22 -8.00 14.35
N ASN A 43 -20.82 -7.05 13.50
CA ASN A 43 -21.41 -5.71 13.46
C ASN A 43 -21.51 -5.14 12.03
N PRO A 44 -22.46 -5.59 11.19
CA PRO A 44 -22.60 -5.12 9.81
C PRO A 44 -22.78 -3.60 9.73
N GLY A 45 -21.93 -2.94 8.94
CA GLY A 45 -21.90 -1.48 8.79
C GLY A 45 -21.20 -0.73 9.93
N GLY A 46 -20.91 -1.40 11.05
CA GLY A 46 -20.19 -0.83 12.20
C GLY A 46 -18.72 -1.29 12.33
N GLN A 47 -18.23 -2.07 11.38
CA GLN A 47 -16.83 -2.46 11.27
C GLN A 47 -16.39 -2.40 9.80
N ASP A 48 -15.12 -2.08 9.59
CA ASP A 48 -14.51 -2.11 8.27
C ASP A 48 -14.10 -3.55 7.94
N LEU A 49 -14.31 -3.97 6.68
CA LEU A 49 -13.95 -5.30 6.20
C LEU A 49 -12.91 -5.17 5.10
N THR A 50 -11.75 -5.75 5.33
CA THR A 50 -10.64 -5.65 4.40
C THR A 50 -10.05 -7.02 4.08
N THR A 51 -9.31 -7.11 2.98
CA THR A 51 -8.56 -8.32 2.61
C THR A 51 -7.26 -7.93 1.94
N THR A 52 -6.27 -8.81 2.01
CA THR A 52 -5.01 -8.65 1.26
C THR A 52 -5.26 -8.72 -0.24
N VAL A 53 -4.75 -7.74 -0.99
CA VAL A 53 -4.86 -7.69 -2.45
C VAL A 53 -4.10 -8.86 -3.09
N ASN A 54 -4.74 -9.52 -4.07
CA ASN A 54 -4.06 -10.48 -4.94
C ASN A 54 -3.47 -9.75 -6.16
N TRP A 55 -2.18 -9.44 -6.10
CA TRP A 55 -1.52 -8.68 -7.16
C TRP A 55 -1.51 -9.39 -8.51
N THR A 56 -1.39 -10.73 -8.52
CA THR A 56 -1.46 -11.52 -9.75
C THR A 56 -2.81 -11.32 -10.46
N GLN A 57 -3.90 -11.27 -9.70
CA GLN A 57 -5.23 -11.04 -10.26
C GLN A 57 -5.44 -9.60 -10.74
N VAL A 58 -4.97 -8.61 -9.97
CA VAL A 58 -5.06 -7.19 -10.37
C VAL A 58 -4.26 -6.94 -11.65
N ILE A 59 -3.03 -7.43 -11.71
CA ILE A 59 -2.13 -7.32 -12.88
C ILE A 59 -2.80 -7.91 -14.12
N SER A 60 -3.20 -9.18 -14.05
CA SER A 60 -3.82 -9.88 -15.19
C SER A 60 -5.13 -9.24 -15.64
N SER A 61 -5.92 -8.70 -14.71
CA SER A 61 -7.15 -7.96 -15.05
C SER A 61 -6.85 -6.66 -15.79
N GLY A 62 -5.83 -5.91 -15.34
CA GLY A 62 -5.37 -4.70 -16.03
C GLY A 62 -4.84 -5.02 -17.43
N GLU A 63 -4.07 -6.10 -17.58
CA GLU A 63 -3.53 -6.54 -18.86
C GLU A 63 -4.61 -6.98 -19.84
N ALA A 64 -5.62 -7.72 -19.36
CA ALA A 64 -6.82 -8.06 -20.15
C ALA A 64 -7.60 -6.81 -20.60
N ALA A 65 -7.55 -5.73 -19.82
CA ALA A 65 -8.14 -4.43 -20.18
C ALA A 65 -7.25 -3.55 -21.07
N GLY A 66 -6.11 -4.07 -21.54
CA GLY A 66 -5.17 -3.39 -22.43
C GLY A 66 -4.20 -2.45 -21.73
N LEU A 67 -4.01 -2.59 -20.41
CA LEU A 67 -2.91 -1.95 -19.70
C LEU A 67 -1.64 -2.80 -19.85
N ARG A 68 -0.48 -2.14 -19.72
CA ARG A 68 0.82 -2.81 -19.61
C ARG A 68 1.39 -2.59 -18.23
N THR A 69 1.77 -3.66 -17.55
CA THR A 69 2.46 -3.60 -16.26
C THR A 69 3.85 -2.98 -16.43
N VAL A 70 4.15 -1.98 -15.61
CA VAL A 70 5.43 -1.26 -15.57
C VAL A 70 6.26 -1.72 -14.39
N ALA A 71 5.66 -1.77 -13.20
CA ALA A 71 6.32 -2.14 -11.96
C ALA A 71 5.31 -2.62 -10.92
N LEU A 72 5.73 -3.54 -10.05
CA LEU A 72 5.11 -3.83 -8.75
C LEU A 72 6.24 -3.81 -7.73
N GLU A 73 6.22 -2.83 -6.83
CA GLU A 73 7.33 -2.58 -5.89
C GLU A 73 6.79 -2.26 -4.50
N ARG A 74 7.61 -2.43 -3.47
CA ARG A 74 7.25 -1.95 -2.12
C ARG A 74 7.09 -0.44 -2.10
N LEU A 75 6.19 0.06 -1.26
CA LEU A 75 5.91 1.49 -1.12
C LEU A 75 7.16 2.29 -0.75
N ASP A 76 7.98 1.79 0.18
CA ASP A 76 9.24 2.43 0.58
C ASP A 76 10.19 2.63 -0.60
N SER A 77 10.36 1.57 -1.40
CA SER A 77 11.26 1.52 -2.56
C SER A 77 10.78 2.45 -3.66
N PHE A 78 9.46 2.48 -3.90
CA PHE A 78 8.82 3.39 -4.84
C PHE A 78 8.98 4.86 -4.42
N LEU A 79 8.74 5.19 -3.15
CA LEU A 79 8.82 6.57 -2.67
C LEU A 79 10.27 7.09 -2.68
N LEU A 80 11.23 6.24 -2.29
CA LEU A 80 12.64 6.59 -2.36
C LEU A 80 13.08 6.82 -3.81
N SER A 81 12.68 5.97 -4.75
CA SER A 81 13.03 6.14 -6.18
C SER A 81 12.31 7.31 -6.84
N ALA A 82 11.12 7.69 -6.33
CA ALA A 82 10.37 8.86 -6.78
C ALA A 82 10.91 10.20 -6.22
N GLY A 83 11.96 10.18 -5.40
CA GLY A 83 12.61 11.38 -4.87
C GLY A 83 11.98 11.94 -3.60
N LEU A 84 11.47 11.08 -2.72
CA LEU A 84 10.87 11.51 -1.45
C LEU A 84 11.88 12.25 -0.56
N LEU A 85 13.17 11.87 -0.54
CA LEU A 85 14.17 12.53 0.30
C LEU A 85 14.40 13.98 -0.12
N GLU A 86 14.55 14.22 -1.43
CA GLU A 86 14.71 15.56 -2.01
C GLU A 86 13.45 16.40 -1.79
N GLN A 87 12.26 15.78 -1.86
CA GLN A 87 11.01 16.46 -1.55
C GLN A 87 10.96 16.87 -0.06
N LEU A 88 11.37 15.99 0.86
CA LEU A 88 11.41 16.31 2.29
C LEU A 88 12.39 17.43 2.61
N GLU A 89 13.54 17.47 1.95
CA GLU A 89 14.51 18.56 2.10
C GLU A 89 13.91 19.91 1.65
N ARG A 90 13.26 19.93 0.48
CA ARG A 90 12.58 21.12 -0.03
C ARG A 90 11.48 21.60 0.91
N GLU A 91 10.59 20.71 1.34
CA GLU A 91 9.48 21.07 2.24
C GLU A 91 10.00 21.51 3.61
N SER A 92 11.05 20.88 4.13
CA SER A 92 11.68 21.28 5.39
C SER A 92 12.26 22.70 5.32
N ALA A 93 12.78 23.11 4.17
CA ALA A 93 13.31 24.47 3.97
C ALA A 93 12.21 25.55 3.95
N HIS A 94 10.97 25.18 3.66
CA HIS A 94 9.81 26.08 3.62
C HIS A 94 8.92 25.98 4.87
N ALA A 95 9.29 25.13 5.83
CA ALA A 95 8.51 24.92 7.05
C ALA A 95 8.52 26.17 7.95
N ALA A 96 7.37 26.45 8.58
CA ALA A 96 7.20 27.63 9.44
C ALA A 96 7.92 27.50 10.79
N SER A 97 8.21 26.26 11.22
CA SER A 97 8.85 25.99 12.51
C SER A 97 9.66 24.69 12.50
N GLU A 98 10.57 24.54 13.46
CA GLU A 98 11.30 23.28 13.69
C GLU A 98 10.37 22.12 14.07
N ALA A 99 9.24 22.42 14.72
CA ALA A 99 8.22 21.44 15.04
C ALA A 99 7.57 20.86 13.77
N ASP A 100 7.30 21.71 12.77
CA ASP A 100 6.75 21.29 11.49
C ASP A 100 7.75 20.42 10.71
N VAL A 101 9.04 20.79 10.71
CA VAL A 101 10.11 19.96 10.14
C VAL A 101 10.18 18.60 10.81
N THR A 102 10.07 18.57 12.14
CA THR A 102 10.12 17.33 12.92
C THR A 102 8.93 16.43 12.58
N ARG A 103 7.72 17.00 12.53
CA ARG A 103 6.51 16.25 12.15
C ARG A 103 6.64 15.67 10.74
N LEU A 104 7.02 16.49 9.76
CA LEU A 104 7.20 16.06 8.38
C LEU A 104 8.18 14.87 8.27
N ARG A 105 9.29 14.93 9.01
CA ARG A 105 10.28 13.84 9.05
C ARG A 105 9.72 12.57 9.69
N LEU A 106 8.92 12.69 10.76
CA LEU A 106 8.32 11.53 11.43
C LEU A 106 7.28 10.85 10.54
N ASP A 107 6.42 11.62 9.89
CA ASP A 107 5.37 11.10 9.00
C ASP A 107 6.01 10.35 7.81
N ALA A 108 7.04 10.94 7.19
CA ALA A 108 7.74 10.28 6.09
C ALA A 108 8.53 9.06 6.56
N ARG A 109 9.09 9.10 7.77
CA ARG A 109 9.77 7.96 8.38
C ARG A 109 8.81 6.78 8.58
N GLU A 110 7.55 7.02 8.94
CA GLU A 110 6.53 5.97 9.06
C GLU A 110 6.24 5.28 7.72
N MET A 111 6.30 6.02 6.61
CA MET A 111 6.06 5.48 5.26
C MET A 111 7.23 4.66 4.70
N ILE A 112 8.47 4.96 5.12
CA ILE A 112 9.69 4.36 4.54
C ILE A 112 10.30 3.29 5.46
N LEU A 113 10.15 3.40 6.78
CA LEU A 113 10.85 2.48 7.69
C LEU A 113 10.24 1.08 7.74
N PRO A 114 11.09 0.04 7.82
CA PRO A 114 10.64 -1.32 8.05
C PRO A 114 10.01 -1.44 9.46
N GLY A 115 8.92 -2.22 9.54
CA GLY A 115 8.24 -2.55 10.81
C GLY A 115 6.91 -1.84 11.06
N GLY A 116 6.58 -0.79 10.29
CA GLY A 116 5.27 -0.14 10.31
C GLY A 116 4.25 -0.81 9.37
N MET A 117 2.98 -0.38 9.42
CA MET A 117 1.93 -0.85 8.52
C MET A 117 2.33 -0.65 7.04
N ALA A 118 2.93 0.49 6.72
CA ALA A 118 3.41 0.86 5.39
C ALA A 118 4.42 -0.14 4.79
N SER A 119 5.13 -0.91 5.62
CA SER A 119 6.09 -1.92 5.13
C SER A 119 5.45 -3.08 4.38
N HIS A 120 4.13 -3.26 4.51
CA HIS A 120 3.34 -4.25 3.76
C HIS A 120 2.70 -3.67 2.49
N PHE A 121 2.79 -2.35 2.28
CA PHE A 121 2.20 -1.71 1.11
C PHE A 121 3.11 -1.85 -0.10
N GLN A 122 2.48 -2.00 -1.26
CA GLN A 122 3.12 -2.01 -2.57
C GLN A 122 2.45 -0.99 -3.50
N VAL A 123 3.17 -0.62 -4.54
CA VAL A 123 2.71 0.23 -5.63
C VAL A 123 2.77 -0.58 -6.92
N LEU A 124 1.59 -0.84 -7.51
CA LEU A 124 1.46 -1.34 -8.87
C LEU A 124 1.33 -0.16 -9.83
N VAL A 125 2.23 -0.10 -10.80
CA VAL A 125 2.20 0.87 -11.89
C VAL A 125 1.84 0.17 -13.19
N GLN A 126 0.74 0.58 -13.80
CA GLN A 126 0.34 0.13 -15.14
C GLN A 126 0.15 1.32 -16.08
N LYS A 127 0.37 1.12 -17.38
CA LYS A 127 0.24 2.17 -18.40
C LYS A 127 -0.68 1.79 -19.53
N LYS A 128 -1.42 2.77 -20.06
CA LYS A 128 -2.19 2.66 -21.29
C LYS A 128 -1.50 3.44 -22.39
N ILE A 129 -1.17 2.75 -23.49
CA ILE A 129 -0.53 3.30 -24.69
C ILE A 129 -1.58 3.59 -25.76
#